data_AF-A0A359D982-F1
#
_entry.id   AF-A0A359D982-F1
#
_cell.length_a   1.000
_cell.length_b   1.000
_cell.length_c   1.000
_cell.angle_alpha   90.00
_cell.angle_beta   90.00
_cell.angle_gamma   90.00
#
_symmetry.space_group_name_H-M   'P 1'
#
loop_
_entity.id
_entity.type
_entity.pdbx_description
1 polymer ?
#
loop_
_entity_poly.entity_id
_entity_poly.type
_entity_poly.pdbx_seq_one_letter_code
_entity_poly.pdbx_strand_id
1 'polypeptide(L)'
;MKPLRVVRRSLLLAILLVLLAVPLALYQQWLDVPPRWNPWAPLDIRDTPNLLTSFKLWRLQDDPALCQQALATSPLRYMALADSGPTAACPLTDTLRVQGSNVTFSSSFIATCPLAAAFALFERHGLQPVAQAVFGQPVSQVEHVGSFACRTIAGSQRRSQHASANALDIVGFRLADGRRISVLRDWPGGGDEARFLRLG
;
A
#
# COMPACT_ATOMS: atom_id res chain seq x y z
N MET A 1 29.73 43.88 -8.46
CA MET A 1 28.96 42.66 -8.83
C MET A 1 29.49 41.32 -8.26
N LYS A 2 30.47 41.30 -7.34
CA LYS A 2 30.97 40.07 -6.68
C LYS A 2 30.22 39.59 -5.40
N PRO A 3 29.50 40.42 -4.61
CA PRO A 3 29.00 39.98 -3.29
C PRO A 3 27.82 38.99 -3.38
N LEU A 4 26.93 39.14 -4.37
CA LEU A 4 25.79 38.21 -4.54
C LEU A 4 26.23 36.77 -4.83
N ARG A 5 27.36 36.56 -5.53
CA ARG A 5 27.84 35.20 -5.85
C ARG A 5 28.44 34.49 -4.64
N VAL A 6 29.09 35.22 -3.74
CA VAL A 6 29.66 34.67 -2.50
C VAL A 6 28.53 34.32 -1.53
N VAL A 7 27.59 35.23 -1.31
CA VAL A 7 26.41 34.98 -0.45
C VAL A 7 25.61 33.78 -0.96
N ARG A 8 25.38 33.68 -2.28
CA ARG A 8 24.68 32.53 -2.87
C ARG A 8 25.44 31.21 -2.68
N ARG A 9 26.78 31.20 -2.78
CA ARG A 9 27.60 30.00 -2.55
C ARG A 9 27.58 29.58 -1.09
N SER A 10 27.69 30.52 -0.14
CA SER A 10 27.61 30.22 1.29
C SER A 10 26.24 29.71 1.70
N LEU A 11 25.17 30.29 1.15
CA LEU A 11 23.80 29.82 1.38
C LEU A 11 23.60 28.38 0.84
N LEU A 12 24.09 28.10 -0.37
CA LEU A 12 24.05 26.76 -0.96
C LEU A 12 24.83 25.75 -0.10
N LEU A 13 26.01 26.13 0.40
CA LEU A 13 26.82 25.25 1.24
C LEU A 13 26.14 24.95 2.59
N ALA A 14 25.53 25.96 3.21
CA ALA A 14 24.78 25.80 4.45
C ALA A 14 23.55 24.89 4.26
N ILE A 15 22.81 25.07 3.16
CA ILE A 15 21.68 24.19 2.81
C ILE A 15 22.17 22.75 2.63
N LEU A 16 23.30 22.55 1.94
CA LEU A 16 23.85 21.22 1.68
C LEU A 16 24.34 20.54 2.97
N LEU A 17 24.92 21.31 3.90
CA LEU A 17 25.27 20.83 5.25
C LEU A 17 24.04 20.42 6.06
N VAL A 18 22.97 21.21 6.04
CA VAL A 18 21.70 20.86 6.73
C VAL A 18 21.08 19.60 6.11
N LEU A 19 21.08 19.50 4.77
CA LEU A 19 20.57 18.33 4.05
C LEU A 19 21.36 17.04 4.32
N LEU A 20 22.62 17.13 4.76
CA LEU A 20 23.41 15.96 5.15
C LEU A 20 23.32 15.68 6.66
N ALA A 21 23.39 16.74 7.49
CA ALA A 21 23.43 16.61 8.94
C ALA A 21 22.08 16.15 9.54
N VAL A 22 20.94 16.62 9.01
CA VAL A 22 19.62 16.25 9.54
C VAL A 22 19.32 14.76 9.29
N PRO A 23 19.46 14.21 8.06
CA PRO A 23 19.35 12.77 7.83
C PRO A 23 20.27 11.93 8.70
N LEU A 24 21.53 12.36 8.85
CA LEU A 24 22.50 11.65 9.69
C LEU A 24 22.09 11.66 11.16
N ALA A 25 21.64 12.80 11.69
CA ALA A 25 21.17 12.91 13.07
C ALA A 25 19.92 12.07 13.33
N LEU A 26 19.00 11.98 12.37
CA LEU A 26 17.83 11.11 12.44
C LEU A 26 18.20 9.62 12.38
N TYR A 27 19.15 9.26 11.51
CA TYR A 27 19.65 7.89 11.40
C TYR A 27 20.37 7.44 12.67
N GLN A 28 21.19 8.32 13.26
CA GLN A 28 21.90 8.11 14.53
C GLN A 28 21.00 8.28 15.77
N GLN A 29 19.70 8.56 15.58
CA GLN A 29 18.72 8.77 16.65
C GLN A 29 19.07 9.91 17.64
N TRP A 30 19.85 10.90 17.19
CA TRP A 30 20.15 12.10 17.98
C TRP A 30 18.95 13.04 18.09
N LEU A 31 18.00 12.92 17.17
CA LEU A 31 16.73 13.63 17.18
C LEU A 31 15.62 12.63 17.44
N ASP A 32 14.85 12.84 18.51
CA ASP A 32 13.65 12.06 18.80
C ASP A 32 12.51 12.53 17.88
N VAL A 33 12.28 11.78 16.80
CA VAL A 33 11.22 12.03 15.83
C VAL A 33 10.28 10.83 15.83
N PRO A 34 8.95 11.05 15.91
CA PRO A 34 7.99 9.96 15.87
C PRO A 34 8.24 9.03 14.67
N PRO A 35 8.17 7.68 14.84
CA PRO A 35 8.49 6.72 13.79
C PRO A 35 7.78 6.96 12.45
N ARG A 36 6.55 7.49 12.48
CA ARG A 36 5.78 7.86 11.28
C ARG A 36 6.46 8.89 10.38
N TRP A 37 7.34 9.73 10.94
CA TRP A 37 8.12 10.76 10.24
C TRP A 37 9.59 10.38 10.04
N ASN A 38 10.02 9.22 10.54
CA ASN A 38 11.35 8.69 10.32
C ASN A 38 11.35 7.82 9.04
N PRO A 39 12.11 8.17 7.99
CA PRO A 39 12.15 7.41 6.74
C PRO A 39 12.82 6.04 6.88
N TRP A 40 13.64 5.83 7.92
CA TRP A 40 14.30 4.55 8.19
C TRP A 40 13.45 3.60 9.04
N ALA A 41 12.53 4.13 9.85
CA ALA A 41 11.65 3.33 10.68
C ALA A 41 10.70 2.46 9.83
N PRO A 42 10.36 1.23 10.29
CA PRO A 42 9.38 0.38 9.63
C PRO A 42 8.05 1.08 9.35
N LEU A 43 7.33 0.58 8.36
CA LEU A 43 5.95 0.99 8.12
C LEU A 43 5.06 0.40 9.22
N ASP A 44 4.30 1.25 9.89
CA ASP A 44 3.21 0.82 10.77
C ASP A 44 1.88 1.07 10.05
N ILE A 45 1.12 0.00 9.79
CA ILE A 45 -0.18 0.07 9.10
C ILE A 45 -1.19 0.88 9.92
N ARG A 46 -0.98 1.01 11.23
CA ARG A 46 -1.86 1.78 12.12
C ARG A 46 -1.63 3.28 12.05
N ASP A 47 -0.48 3.72 11.54
CA ASP A 47 -0.20 5.14 11.39
C ASP A 47 -1.00 5.75 10.24
N THR A 48 -1.52 6.96 10.46
CA THR A 48 -2.20 7.73 9.40
C THR A 48 -1.25 7.99 8.23
N PRO A 49 -1.63 7.67 6.99
CA PRO A 49 -0.79 7.90 5.81
C PRO A 49 -0.30 9.34 5.72
N ASN A 50 0.98 9.49 5.37
CA ASN A 50 1.64 10.78 5.20
C ASN A 50 2.58 10.73 3.98
N LEU A 51 3.34 11.80 3.76
CA LEU A 51 4.24 11.94 2.62
C LEU A 51 5.31 10.84 2.50
N LEU A 52 5.66 10.18 3.61
CA LEU A 52 6.62 9.08 3.64
C LEU A 52 5.98 7.70 3.43
N THR A 53 4.66 7.57 3.50
CA THR A 53 3.99 6.25 3.43
C THR A 53 4.28 5.54 2.11
N SER A 54 4.21 6.23 0.97
CA SER A 54 4.54 5.65 -0.33
C SER A 54 6.00 5.23 -0.43
N PHE A 55 6.92 6.01 0.14
CA PHE A 55 8.34 5.67 0.21
C PHE A 55 8.59 4.43 1.09
N LYS A 56 7.94 4.35 2.25
CA LYS A 56 8.03 3.20 3.15
C LYS A 56 7.43 1.93 2.52
N LEU A 57 6.33 2.05 1.77
CA LEU A 57 5.77 0.94 0.99
C LEU A 57 6.70 0.48 -0.13
N TRP A 58 7.30 1.40 -0.87
CA TRP A 58 8.27 1.07 -1.92
C TRP A 58 9.46 0.29 -1.36
N ARG A 59 9.99 0.71 -0.20
CA ARG A 59 11.07 0.00 0.50
C ARG A 59 10.77 -1.46 0.86
N LEU A 60 9.49 -1.84 0.97
CA LEU A 60 9.13 -3.22 1.29
C LEU A 60 9.44 -4.19 0.14
N GLN A 61 9.61 -3.71 -1.09
CA GLN A 61 9.84 -4.54 -2.27
C GLN A 61 11.18 -5.29 -2.22
N ASP A 62 12.16 -4.70 -1.54
CA ASP A 62 13.54 -5.21 -1.50
C ASP A 62 13.91 -5.83 -0.14
N ASP A 63 12.98 -5.85 0.83
CA ASP A 63 13.24 -6.32 2.20
C ASP A 63 12.03 -7.09 2.77
N PRO A 64 12.04 -8.44 2.64
CA PRO A 64 10.99 -9.31 3.18
C PRO A 64 10.80 -9.18 4.69
N ALA A 65 11.89 -8.97 5.45
CA ALA A 65 11.83 -8.85 6.91
C ALA A 65 11.16 -7.55 7.33
N LEU A 66 11.42 -6.46 6.62
CA LEU A 66 10.74 -5.17 6.82
C LEU A 66 9.25 -5.29 6.47
N CYS A 67 8.92 -6.04 5.43
CA CYS A 67 7.53 -6.23 5.04
C CYS A 67 6.75 -7.08 6.06
N GLN A 68 7.36 -8.14 6.60
CA GLN A 68 6.76 -8.91 7.70
C GLN A 68 6.50 -8.06 8.95
N GLN A 69 7.42 -7.15 9.30
CA GLN A 69 7.21 -6.19 10.39
C GLN A 69 6.00 -5.28 10.12
N ALA A 70 5.84 -4.80 8.89
CA ALA A 70 4.68 -3.99 8.53
C ALA A 70 3.38 -4.80 8.65
N LEU A 71 3.32 -6.01 8.10
CA LEU A 71 2.13 -6.87 8.18
C LEU A 71 1.77 -7.26 9.61
N ALA A 72 2.75 -7.40 10.51
CA ALA A 72 2.51 -7.68 11.92
C ALA A 72 1.71 -6.58 12.65
N THR A 73 1.66 -5.37 12.09
CA THR A 73 0.84 -4.26 12.61
C THR A 73 -0.57 -4.21 12.00
N SER A 74 -0.89 -5.14 11.09
CA SER A 74 -2.17 -5.21 10.39
C SER A 74 -3.10 -6.31 10.94
N PRO A 75 -4.42 -6.22 10.71
CA PRO A 75 -5.36 -7.29 11.04
C PRO A 75 -5.40 -8.43 9.99
N LEU A 76 -4.51 -8.40 8.99
CA LEU A 76 -4.52 -9.41 7.93
C LEU A 76 -4.20 -10.80 8.47
N ARG A 77 -5.02 -11.76 8.06
CA ARG A 77 -4.76 -13.20 8.20
C ARG A 77 -4.20 -13.71 6.89
N TYR A 78 -2.97 -14.24 6.94
CA TYR A 78 -2.27 -14.71 5.77
C TYR A 78 -1.39 -15.92 6.07
N MET A 79 -0.98 -16.60 5.01
CA MET A 79 -0.04 -17.72 5.05
C MET A 79 1.03 -17.51 3.99
N ALA A 80 2.31 -17.61 4.38
CA ALA A 80 3.42 -17.57 3.42
C ALA A 80 3.31 -18.73 2.41
N LEU A 81 3.68 -18.47 1.16
CA LEU A 81 3.72 -19.47 0.10
C LEU A 81 5.16 -19.79 -0.25
N ALA A 82 5.39 -21.04 -0.65
CA ALA A 82 6.68 -21.43 -1.19
C ALA A 82 6.95 -20.71 -2.51
N ASP A 83 8.20 -20.32 -2.72
CA ASP A 83 8.64 -19.73 -3.97
C ASP A 83 8.45 -20.71 -5.14
N SER A 84 8.22 -20.14 -6.31
CA SER A 84 8.08 -20.92 -7.54
C SER A 84 9.39 -21.59 -7.93
N GLY A 85 9.29 -22.77 -8.55
CA GLY A 85 10.44 -23.44 -9.12
C GLY A 85 11.10 -22.64 -10.26
N PRO A 86 12.37 -22.95 -10.59
CA PRO A 86 13.18 -22.17 -11.53
C PRO A 86 12.64 -22.16 -12.98
N THR A 87 11.73 -23.08 -13.32
CA THR A 87 11.13 -23.21 -14.66
C THR A 87 9.73 -22.61 -14.76
N ALA A 88 9.25 -21.93 -13.71
CA ALA A 88 7.92 -21.33 -13.71
C ALA A 88 7.82 -20.19 -14.74
N ALA A 89 6.77 -20.21 -15.56
CA ALA A 89 6.53 -19.18 -16.57
C ALA A 89 6.26 -17.79 -15.97
N CYS A 90 5.71 -17.77 -14.75
CA CYS A 90 5.52 -16.58 -13.93
C CYS A 90 5.99 -16.91 -12.51
N PRO A 91 7.28 -16.72 -12.21
CA PRO A 91 7.82 -17.05 -10.90
C PRO A 91 7.24 -16.11 -9.85
N LEU A 92 6.75 -16.70 -8.77
CA LEU A 92 6.34 -16.02 -7.55
C LEU A 92 7.44 -16.19 -6.51
N THR A 93 7.82 -15.10 -5.87
CA THR A 93 8.86 -15.03 -4.84
C THR A 93 8.35 -14.16 -3.70
N ASP A 94 8.56 -14.59 -2.46
CA ASP A 94 8.09 -13.89 -1.25
C ASP A 94 6.60 -13.50 -1.32
N THR A 95 5.78 -14.48 -1.73
CA THR A 95 4.33 -14.29 -1.83
C THR A 95 3.61 -14.94 -0.67
N LEU A 96 2.42 -14.42 -0.40
CA LEU A 96 1.54 -14.87 0.65
C LEU A 96 0.13 -15.11 0.11
N ARG A 97 -0.63 -15.96 0.79
CA ARG A 97 -2.07 -16.11 0.58
C ARG A 97 -2.81 -15.34 1.66
N VAL A 98 -3.47 -14.26 1.27
CA VAL A 98 -4.37 -13.49 2.14
C VAL A 98 -5.70 -14.23 2.25
N GLN A 99 -6.13 -14.50 3.48
CA GLN A 99 -7.34 -15.26 3.79
C GLN A 99 -8.46 -14.37 4.36
N GLY A 100 -8.11 -13.23 4.96
CA GLY A 100 -9.09 -12.34 5.57
C GLY A 100 -8.45 -11.17 6.29
N SER A 101 -9.29 -10.23 6.72
CA SER A 101 -8.92 -9.07 7.52
C SER A 101 -10.05 -8.74 8.51
N ASN A 102 -10.24 -7.48 8.88
CA ASN A 102 -11.50 -7.03 9.48
C ASN A 102 -12.67 -7.17 8.47
N VAL A 103 -12.38 -7.13 7.17
CA VAL A 103 -13.29 -7.59 6.11
C VAL A 103 -13.09 -9.06 5.76
N THR A 104 -14.17 -9.69 5.28
CA THR A 104 -14.07 -10.95 4.53
C THR A 104 -13.74 -10.68 3.07
N PHE A 105 -13.20 -11.68 2.37
CA PHE A 105 -12.99 -11.62 0.93
C PHE A 105 -13.92 -12.61 0.22
N SER A 106 -14.27 -12.34 -1.04
CA SER A 106 -15.02 -13.29 -1.87
C SER A 106 -14.28 -14.62 -2.08
N SER A 107 -12.95 -14.60 -2.03
CA SER A 107 -12.08 -15.78 -1.96
C SER A 107 -10.72 -15.38 -1.36
N SER A 108 -9.90 -16.35 -0.95
CA SER A 108 -8.49 -16.02 -0.63
C SER A 108 -7.72 -15.66 -1.90
N PHE A 109 -6.76 -14.75 -1.83
CA PHE A 109 -5.93 -14.36 -2.98
C PHE A 109 -4.44 -14.43 -2.66
N ILE A 110 -3.62 -14.61 -3.70
CA ILE A 110 -2.17 -14.58 -3.60
C ILE A 110 -1.69 -13.16 -3.80
N ALA A 111 -0.80 -12.65 -2.96
CA ALA A 111 -0.25 -11.32 -3.05
C ALA A 111 1.25 -11.33 -2.78
N THR A 112 1.99 -10.39 -3.37
CA THR A 112 3.29 -9.99 -2.81
C THR A 112 3.07 -9.38 -1.42
N CYS A 113 4.08 -9.46 -0.56
CA CYS A 113 4.00 -8.81 0.74
C CYS A 113 3.70 -7.28 0.65
N PRO A 114 4.35 -6.50 -0.23
CA PRO A 114 4.02 -5.09 -0.42
C PRO A 114 2.58 -4.83 -0.87
N LEU A 115 2.01 -5.67 -1.74
CA LEU A 115 0.60 -5.54 -2.15
C LEU A 115 -0.34 -5.77 -0.96
N ALA A 116 -0.05 -6.76 -0.12
CA ALA A 116 -0.84 -7.02 1.08
C ALA A 116 -0.78 -5.86 2.08
N ALA A 117 0.42 -5.28 2.29
CA ALA A 117 0.59 -4.10 3.15
C ALA A 117 -0.16 -2.88 2.59
N ALA A 118 -0.11 -2.66 1.28
CA ALA A 118 -0.87 -1.61 0.61
C ALA A 118 -2.38 -1.81 0.76
N PHE A 119 -2.87 -3.04 0.63
CA PHE A 119 -4.28 -3.36 0.87
C PHE A 119 -4.68 -3.08 2.32
N ALA A 120 -3.86 -3.45 3.31
CA ALA A 120 -4.17 -3.19 4.72
C ALA A 120 -4.26 -1.69 5.04
N LEU A 121 -3.39 -0.86 4.42
CA LEU A 121 -3.50 0.59 4.49
C LEU A 121 -4.79 1.11 3.85
N PHE A 122 -5.12 0.61 2.64
CA PHE A 122 -6.35 0.96 1.94
C PHE A 122 -7.59 0.61 2.78
N GLU A 123 -7.67 -0.59 3.35
CA GLU A 123 -8.79 -1.02 4.18
C GLU A 123 -8.97 -0.09 5.39
N ARG A 124 -7.87 0.16 6.11
CA ARG A 124 -7.91 0.88 7.38
C ARG A 124 -8.16 2.38 7.23
N HIS A 125 -7.52 3.01 6.24
CA HIS A 125 -7.47 4.48 6.13
C HIS A 125 -8.30 5.04 4.98
N GLY A 126 -8.69 4.21 4.00
CA GLY A 126 -9.57 4.59 2.89
C GLY A 126 -10.95 3.97 3.04
N LEU A 127 -11.01 2.63 2.91
CA LEU A 127 -12.27 1.89 2.78
C LEU A 127 -13.22 2.06 3.97
N GLN A 128 -12.76 1.74 5.18
CA GLN A 128 -13.61 1.77 6.37
C GLN A 128 -14.02 3.19 6.79
N PRO A 129 -13.12 4.20 6.80
CA PRO A 129 -13.52 5.57 7.09
C PRO A 129 -14.55 6.13 6.10
N VAL A 130 -14.39 5.84 4.80
CA VAL A 130 -15.32 6.32 3.78
C VAL A 130 -16.66 5.60 3.86
N ALA A 131 -16.67 4.29 4.13
CA ALA A 131 -17.89 3.54 4.41
C ALA A 131 -18.66 4.14 5.59
N GLN A 132 -17.96 4.42 6.69
CA GLN A 132 -18.56 5.05 7.87
C GLN A 132 -19.09 6.46 7.58
N ALA A 133 -18.36 7.27 6.80
CA ALA A 133 -18.74 8.65 6.49
C ALA A 133 -19.95 8.74 5.54
N VAL A 134 -20.10 7.78 4.62
CA VAL A 134 -21.17 7.80 3.61
C VAL A 134 -22.39 7.01 4.08
N PHE A 135 -22.20 5.84 4.67
CA PHE A 135 -23.29 4.92 5.02
C PHE A 135 -23.53 4.75 6.52
N GLY A 136 -22.65 5.29 7.39
CA GLY A 136 -22.76 5.12 8.84
C GLY A 136 -22.45 3.70 9.33
N GLN A 137 -21.89 2.85 8.47
CA GLN A 137 -21.63 1.43 8.76
C GLN A 137 -20.37 0.93 8.03
N PRO A 138 -19.73 -0.15 8.50
CA PRO A 138 -18.51 -0.67 7.90
C PRO A 138 -18.78 -1.51 6.65
N VAL A 139 -17.73 -1.68 5.84
CA VAL A 139 -17.66 -2.76 4.85
C VAL A 139 -17.41 -4.07 5.59
N SER A 140 -18.18 -5.11 5.27
CA SER A 140 -18.08 -6.46 5.82
C SER A 140 -17.39 -7.44 4.85
N GLN A 141 -17.46 -7.18 3.54
CA GLN A 141 -16.83 -8.01 2.51
C GLN A 141 -16.27 -7.18 1.36
N VAL A 142 -15.10 -7.59 0.85
CA VAL A 142 -14.52 -7.12 -0.42
C VAL A 142 -14.66 -8.21 -1.47
N GLU A 143 -15.27 -7.87 -2.60
CA GLU A 143 -15.41 -8.75 -3.77
C GLU A 143 -14.31 -8.45 -4.79
N HIS A 144 -13.55 -9.46 -5.19
CA HIS A 144 -12.46 -9.33 -6.16
C HIS A 144 -12.46 -10.48 -7.17
N VAL A 145 -11.80 -10.29 -8.32
CA VAL A 145 -11.65 -11.32 -9.36
C VAL A 145 -10.28 -12.00 -9.35
N GLY A 146 -9.41 -11.59 -8.43
CA GLY A 146 -8.16 -12.27 -8.14
C GLY A 146 -6.97 -11.32 -8.18
N SER A 147 -5.80 -11.89 -7.86
CA SER A 147 -4.55 -11.14 -7.79
C SER A 147 -3.43 -11.76 -8.65
N PHE A 148 -3.53 -13.05 -8.99
CA PHE A 148 -2.56 -13.73 -9.84
C PHE A 148 -3.17 -14.16 -11.18
N ALA A 149 -2.54 -13.74 -12.28
CA ALA A 149 -2.86 -14.16 -13.64
C ALA A 149 -1.59 -14.04 -14.52
N CYS A 150 -1.06 -15.18 -14.97
CA CYS A 150 0.18 -15.24 -15.73
C CYS A 150 -0.01 -14.79 -17.19
N ARG A 151 0.11 -13.47 -17.45
CA ARG A 151 -0.03 -12.87 -18.79
C ARG A 151 0.81 -11.60 -18.97
N THR A 152 0.97 -11.17 -20.22
CA THR A 152 1.52 -9.85 -20.57
C THR A 152 0.42 -8.79 -20.58
N ILE A 153 0.83 -7.52 -20.55
CA ILE A 153 -0.08 -6.39 -20.75
C ILE A 153 -0.52 -6.40 -22.22
N ALA A 154 -1.81 -6.15 -22.48
CA ALA A 154 -2.35 -6.10 -23.83
C ALA A 154 -1.59 -5.07 -24.69
N GLY A 155 -1.13 -5.49 -25.88
CA GLY A 155 -0.32 -4.65 -26.77
C GLY A 155 1.13 -4.43 -26.30
N SER A 156 1.63 -5.19 -25.33
CA SER A 156 2.99 -5.08 -24.81
C SER A 156 3.67 -6.43 -24.63
N GLN A 157 5.00 -6.43 -24.69
CA GLN A 157 5.83 -7.58 -24.28
C GLN A 157 6.10 -7.61 -22.77
N ARG A 158 5.71 -6.56 -22.03
CA ARG A 158 5.92 -6.46 -20.58
C ARG A 158 4.91 -7.35 -19.83
N ARG A 159 5.39 -8.07 -18.82
CA ARG A 159 4.54 -8.84 -17.89
C ARG A 159 3.60 -7.92 -17.12
N SER A 160 2.37 -8.38 -16.91
CA SER A 160 1.39 -7.70 -16.04
C SER A 160 1.83 -7.81 -14.58
N GLN A 161 1.42 -6.87 -13.73
CA GLN A 161 1.61 -7.00 -12.28
C GLN A 161 0.85 -8.19 -11.69
N HIS A 162 -0.24 -8.65 -12.33
CA HIS A 162 -0.87 -9.91 -11.95
C HIS A 162 0.02 -11.14 -12.20
N ALA A 163 0.99 -11.06 -13.12
CA ALA A 163 1.92 -12.17 -13.37
C ALA A 163 2.89 -12.37 -12.20
N SER A 164 3.07 -11.36 -11.34
CA SER A 164 3.88 -11.42 -10.12
C SER A 164 3.03 -11.38 -8.84
N ALA A 165 1.71 -11.54 -8.94
CA ALA A 165 0.77 -11.39 -7.83
C ALA A 165 0.87 -10.02 -7.12
N ASN A 166 1.27 -8.97 -7.85
CA ASN A 166 1.47 -7.61 -7.35
C ASN A 166 0.35 -6.65 -7.79
N ALA A 167 -0.84 -7.18 -8.09
CA ALA A 167 -2.05 -6.41 -8.38
C ALA A 167 -3.29 -7.17 -7.92
N LEU A 168 -4.29 -6.48 -7.39
CA LEU A 168 -5.57 -7.05 -6.95
C LEU A 168 -6.73 -6.31 -7.63
N ASP A 169 -7.60 -7.06 -8.31
CA ASP A 169 -8.74 -6.49 -9.02
C ASP A 169 -10.02 -6.57 -8.18
N ILE A 170 -10.41 -5.44 -7.58
CA ILE A 170 -11.64 -5.31 -6.77
C ILE A 170 -12.83 -4.95 -7.68
N VAL A 171 -13.95 -5.66 -7.52
CA VAL A 171 -15.17 -5.47 -8.32
C VAL A 171 -16.36 -4.97 -7.51
N GLY A 172 -16.28 -5.04 -6.19
CA GLY A 172 -17.34 -4.54 -5.32
C GLY A 172 -17.08 -4.73 -3.84
N PHE A 173 -18.05 -4.28 -3.05
CA PHE A 173 -18.03 -4.30 -1.60
C PHE A 173 -19.41 -4.69 -1.08
N ARG A 174 -19.46 -5.27 0.13
CA ARG A 174 -20.71 -5.43 0.89
C ARG A 174 -20.60 -4.72 2.22
N LEU A 175 -21.67 -4.02 2.60
CA LEU A 175 -21.79 -3.38 3.90
C LEU A 175 -22.28 -4.37 4.96
N ALA A 176 -22.26 -3.96 6.21
CA ALA A 176 -22.75 -4.78 7.33
C ALA A 176 -24.24 -5.16 7.21
N ASP A 177 -25.07 -4.29 6.62
CA ASP A 177 -26.49 -4.55 6.35
C ASP A 177 -26.74 -5.48 5.13
N GLY A 178 -25.69 -5.93 4.45
CA GLY A 178 -25.78 -6.78 3.25
C GLY A 178 -25.93 -6.01 1.93
N ARG A 179 -26.02 -4.67 1.95
CA ARG A 179 -26.01 -3.84 0.74
C ARG A 179 -24.74 -4.10 -0.05
N ARG A 180 -24.91 -4.36 -1.35
CA ARG A 180 -23.79 -4.56 -2.29
C ARG A 180 -23.54 -3.30 -3.10
N ILE A 181 -22.28 -2.90 -3.18
CA ILE A 181 -21.79 -1.79 -4.00
C ILE A 181 -20.91 -2.39 -5.08
N SER A 182 -21.27 -2.22 -6.34
CA SER A 182 -20.54 -2.70 -7.51
C SER A 182 -19.75 -1.56 -8.13
N VAL A 183 -18.43 -1.76 -8.28
CA VAL A 183 -17.56 -0.78 -8.95
C VAL A 183 -18.07 -0.49 -10.36
N LEU A 184 -18.37 -1.51 -11.16
CA LEU A 184 -18.81 -1.31 -12.55
C LEU A 184 -20.17 -0.58 -12.66
N ARG A 185 -21.16 -0.95 -11.83
CA ARG A 185 -22.52 -0.41 -11.96
C ARG A 185 -22.70 0.94 -11.28
N ASP A 186 -22.06 1.13 -10.14
CA ASP A 186 -22.38 2.26 -9.27
C ASP A 186 -21.39 3.43 -9.44
N TRP A 187 -20.20 3.19 -10.01
CA TRP A 187 -19.24 4.25 -10.32
C TRP A 187 -19.80 5.40 -11.16
N PRO A 188 -20.58 5.18 -12.24
CA PRO A 188 -21.13 6.29 -13.04
C PRO A 188 -22.33 6.99 -12.38
N GLY A 189 -22.84 6.49 -11.25
CA GLY A 189 -24.03 7.02 -10.60
C GLY A 189 -23.83 8.38 -9.90
N GLY A 190 -24.93 8.90 -9.32
CA GLY A 190 -24.94 10.14 -8.52
C GLY A 190 -25.25 9.95 -7.03
N GLY A 191 -25.53 8.73 -6.60
CA GLY A 191 -25.91 8.40 -5.22
C GLY A 191 -24.73 8.16 -4.28
N ASP A 192 -25.05 7.69 -3.08
CA ASP A 192 -24.08 7.39 -2.02
C ASP A 192 -23.08 6.30 -2.45
N GLU A 193 -23.50 5.31 -3.24
CA GLU A 193 -22.62 4.29 -3.79
C GLU A 193 -21.52 4.88 -4.68
N ALA A 194 -21.87 5.81 -5.57
CA ALA A 194 -20.90 6.50 -6.41
C ALA A 194 -19.98 7.42 -5.60
N ARG A 195 -20.54 8.08 -4.58
CA ARG A 195 -19.77 8.93 -3.65
C ARG A 195 -18.75 8.12 -2.86
N PHE A 196 -19.16 6.97 -2.30
CA PHE A 196 -18.28 6.03 -1.60
C PHE A 196 -17.12 5.58 -2.48
N LEU A 197 -17.40 5.18 -3.73
CA LEU A 197 -16.38 4.71 -4.66
C LEU A 197 -15.37 5.77 -5.10
N ARG A 198 -15.73 7.06 -5.08
CA ARG A 198 -14.85 8.17 -5.50
C ARG A 198 -14.07 8.81 -4.35
N LEU A 199 -14.51 8.59 -3.10
CA LEU A 199 -13.85 9.12 -1.90
C LEU A 199 -12.86 8.12 -1.30
N GLY A 200 -13.07 6.82 -1.49
CA GLY A 200 -12.19 5.74 -1.05
C GLY A 200 -11.04 5.50 -2.03
#